data_AF-A0A9J5ZFY5-F1
#
_entry.id   AF-A0A9J5ZFY5-F1
#
_cell.length_a   1.000
_cell.length_b   1.000
_cell.length_c   1.000
_cell.angle_alpha   90.00
_cell.angle_beta   90.00
_cell.angle_gamma   90.00
#
_symmetry.space_group_name_H-M   'P 1'
#
loop_
_entity.id
_entity.type
_entity.pdbx_description
1 polymer ?
#
loop_
_entity_poly.entity_id
_entity_poly.type
_entity_poly.pdbx_seq_one_letter_code
_entity_poly.pdbx_strand_id
1 'polypeptide(L)'
;METQLYYVRKKSVRFKPDCKEEFLSDRHILIRLTNKKDYFILETETTIALAWISFSSLSPNFFVKESLFTMAKAMGIPLHVVMATISKSRLSFVKVKVEVDLLKNFSNGSM
;
A
#
# COMPACT_ATOMS: atom_id res chain seq x y z
N MET A 1 -20.38 0.26 -13.70
CA MET A 1 -19.22 1.14 -13.99
C MET A 1 -18.08 0.69 -13.11
N GLU A 2 -16.99 0.26 -13.71
CA GLU A 2 -15.84 -0.32 -13.03
C GLU A 2 -15.04 0.81 -12.34
N THR A 3 -15.04 0.82 -11.01
CA THR A 3 -14.34 1.85 -10.23
C THR A 3 -12.90 1.43 -10.05
N GLN A 4 -11.94 2.22 -10.55
CA GLN A 4 -10.53 2.01 -10.30
C GLN A 4 -10.08 2.87 -9.11
N LEU A 5 -9.50 2.19 -8.11
CA LEU A 5 -8.95 2.81 -6.92
C LEU A 5 -7.43 2.83 -7.04
N TYR A 6 -6.86 4.02 -7.10
CA TYR A 6 -5.42 4.22 -7.12
C TYR A 6 -4.95 4.75 -5.77
N TYR A 7 -3.87 4.20 -5.25
CA TYR A 7 -3.24 4.75 -4.05
C TYR A 7 -1.91 5.35 -4.47
N VAL A 8 -1.78 6.67 -4.30
CA VAL A 8 -0.62 7.43 -4.80
C VAL A 8 -0.15 8.40 -3.72
N ARG A 9 1.11 8.80 -3.79
CA ARG A 9 1.67 9.82 -2.91
C ARG A 9 1.15 11.20 -3.31
N LYS A 10 0.66 12.00 -2.35
CA LYS A 10 0.04 13.31 -2.63
C LYS A 10 0.92 14.25 -3.45
N LYS A 11 2.22 14.28 -3.14
CA LYS A 11 3.21 15.18 -3.75
C LYS A 11 3.61 14.83 -5.18
N SER A 12 3.16 13.69 -5.70
CA SER A 12 3.58 13.18 -7.01
C SER A 12 2.46 13.23 -8.05
N VAL A 13 1.32 13.84 -7.72
CA VAL A 13 0.11 13.80 -8.53
C VAL A 13 -0.44 15.20 -8.76
N ARG A 14 -0.70 15.52 -10.03
CA ARG A 14 -1.56 16.64 -10.42
C ARG A 14 -2.90 16.08 -10.88
N PHE A 15 -3.99 16.52 -10.26
CA PHE A 15 -5.34 16.19 -10.71
C PHE A 15 -5.79 17.10 -11.84
N LYS A 16 -6.68 16.60 -12.69
CA LYS A 16 -7.46 17.48 -13.55
C LYS A 16 -8.24 18.48 -12.68
N PRO A 17 -8.31 19.78 -13.06
CA PRO A 17 -8.85 20.83 -12.19
C PRO A 17 -10.26 20.57 -11.63
N ASP A 18 -11.10 19.86 -12.38
CA ASP A 18 -12.51 19.62 -12.02
C ASP A 18 -12.73 18.29 -11.26
N CYS A 19 -11.66 17.56 -10.95
CA CYS A 19 -11.77 16.31 -10.19
C CYS A 19 -12.09 16.60 -8.72
N LYS A 20 -13.02 15.83 -8.15
CA LYS A 20 -13.26 15.84 -6.70
C LYS A 20 -12.17 15.03 -6.00
N GLU A 21 -11.44 15.67 -5.10
CA GLU A 21 -10.35 15.06 -4.35
C GLU A 21 -10.84 14.62 -2.96
N GLU A 22 -10.74 13.33 -2.64
CA GLU A 22 -10.95 12.80 -1.30
C GLU A 22 -9.63 12.22 -0.75
N PHE A 23 -9.14 12.80 0.34
CA PHE A 23 -7.85 12.42 0.93
C PHE A 23 -8.06 11.35 2.02
N LEU A 24 -7.28 10.27 1.98
CA LEU A 24 -7.19 9.33 3.11
C LEU A 24 -6.18 9.77 4.18
N SER A 25 -5.13 10.51 3.79
CA SER A 25 -3.99 10.87 4.64
C SER A 25 -3.17 12.01 4.04
N ASP A 26 -2.43 12.74 4.87
CA ASP A 26 -1.49 13.79 4.45
C ASP A 26 -0.38 13.30 3.51
N ARG A 27 0.01 12.02 3.62
CA ARG A 27 1.09 11.43 2.79
C ARG A 27 0.58 10.70 1.57
N HIS A 28 -0.57 10.07 1.68
CA HIS A 28 -1.12 9.19 0.67
C HIS A 28 -2.59 9.47 0.40
N ILE A 29 -2.95 9.42 -0.87
CA ILE A 29 -4.28 9.74 -1.34
C ILE A 29 -4.86 8.48 -1.99
N LEU A 30 -6.13 8.21 -1.69
CA LEU A 30 -6.90 7.25 -2.46
C LEU A 30 -7.65 8.03 -3.52
N ILE A 31 -7.27 7.80 -4.76
CA ILE A 31 -7.93 8.40 -5.90
C ILE A 31 -9.03 7.46 -6.32
N ARG A 32 -10.27 7.94 -6.22
CA ARG A 32 -11.42 7.30 -6.83
C ARG A 32 -11.82 8.09 -8.07
N LEU A 33 -11.61 7.51 -9.24
CA LEU A 33 -12.09 8.09 -10.49
C LEU A 33 -13.53 7.63 -10.72
N THR A 34 -14.46 8.59 -10.75
CA THR A 34 -15.90 8.28 -10.91
C THR A 34 -16.37 8.43 -12.36
N ASN A 35 -15.67 9.23 -13.16
CA ASN A 35 -15.99 9.43 -14.57
C ASN A 35 -14.85 8.94 -15.47
N LYS A 36 -15.22 8.48 -16.66
CA LYS A 36 -14.28 8.00 -17.69
C LYS A 36 -13.35 9.10 -18.24
N LYS A 37 -13.66 10.38 -17.96
CA LYS A 37 -12.87 11.56 -18.36
C LYS A 37 -11.98 12.12 -17.24
N ASP A 38 -12.06 11.53 -16.04
CA ASP A 38 -11.21 11.91 -14.93
C ASP A 38 -9.84 11.25 -15.13
N TYR A 39 -8.78 12.04 -14.97
CA TYR A 39 -7.42 11.55 -15.05
C TYR A 39 -6.54 12.36 -14.10
N PHE A 40 -5.40 11.79 -13.75
CA PHE A 40 -4.35 12.46 -13.01
C PHE A 40 -3.03 12.24 -13.73
N ILE A 41 -2.10 13.17 -13.56
CA ILE A 41 -0.77 13.08 -14.13
C ILE A 41 0.21 12.83 -12.98
N LEU A 42 1.07 11.81 -13.16
CA LEU A 42 2.22 11.61 -12.30
C LEU A 42 3.27 12.65 -12.68
N GLU A 43 3.51 13.62 -11.81
CA GLU A 43 4.44 14.73 -12.10
C GLU A 43 5.89 14.34 -11.92
N THR A 44 6.14 13.33 -11.08
CA THR A 44 7.47 12.86 -10.72
C THR A 44 7.48 11.35 -10.80
N GLU A 45 8.49 10.80 -11.47
CA GLU A 45 8.83 9.39 -11.32
C GLU A 45 9.15 9.15 -9.84
N THR A 46 8.32 8.32 -9.21
CA THR A 46 8.50 7.95 -7.81
C THR A 46 9.19 6.61 -7.74
N THR A 47 10.28 6.57 -6.98
CA THR A 47 10.96 5.31 -6.63
C THR A 47 10.14 4.52 -5.62
N ILE A 48 9.16 5.17 -4.98
CA ILE A 48 8.26 4.58 -4.00
C ILE A 48 7.12 3.84 -4.72
N ALA A 49 7.03 2.53 -4.47
CA ALA A 49 5.96 1.65 -4.93
C ALA A 49 5.18 1.06 -3.75
N LEU A 50 3.96 0.61 -4.02
CA LEU A 50 3.13 -0.07 -3.02
C LEU A 50 2.96 -1.52 -3.40
N ALA A 51 3.44 -2.39 -2.52
CA ALA A 51 3.40 -3.82 -2.71
C ALA A 51 2.45 -4.47 -1.70
N TRP A 52 1.72 -5.48 -2.16
CA TRP A 52 1.05 -6.42 -1.28
C TRP A 52 1.96 -7.62 -1.04
N ILE A 53 2.44 -7.75 0.19
CA ILE A 53 3.29 -8.87 0.58
C ILE A 53 2.41 -9.94 1.21
N SER A 54 2.52 -11.16 0.68
CA SER A 54 1.76 -12.30 1.17
C SER A 54 2.67 -13.20 2.01
N PHE A 55 2.24 -13.52 3.24
CA PHE A 55 2.91 -14.50 4.09
C PHE A 55 2.13 -15.82 4.00
N SER A 56 2.55 -16.69 3.09
CA SER A 56 2.07 -18.08 3.04
C SER A 56 2.77 -18.87 4.15
N SER A 57 2.01 -19.67 4.90
CA SER A 57 2.55 -20.60 5.92
C SER A 57 3.05 -19.98 7.23
N LEU A 58 2.64 -18.75 7.54
CA LEU A 58 2.91 -18.15 8.84
C LEU A 58 2.06 -18.84 9.93
N SER A 59 2.64 -19.14 11.09
CA SER A 59 1.88 -19.73 12.21
C SER A 59 0.82 -18.75 12.74
N PRO A 60 -0.38 -19.22 13.12
CA PRO A 60 -1.45 -18.38 13.67
C PRO A 60 -1.02 -17.53 14.88
N ASN A 61 0.02 -17.95 15.61
CA ASN A 61 0.57 -17.20 16.74
C ASN A 61 1.16 -15.84 16.33
N PHE A 62 1.56 -15.68 15.06
CA PHE A 62 2.10 -14.44 14.51
C PHE A 62 1.04 -13.60 13.77
N PHE A 63 -0.25 -13.94 13.87
CA PHE A 63 -1.34 -13.23 13.19
C PHE A 63 -1.81 -12.01 13.99
N VAL A 64 -0.85 -11.37 14.64
CA VAL A 64 -1.03 -10.11 15.35
C VAL A 64 -0.40 -9.00 14.50
N LYS A 65 -1.05 -7.84 14.47
CA LYS A 65 -0.70 -6.73 13.58
C LYS A 65 0.77 -6.31 13.78
N GLU A 66 1.22 -6.31 15.03
CA GLU A 66 2.55 -5.90 15.45
C GLU A 66 3.63 -6.83 14.89
N SER A 67 3.43 -8.15 14.96
CA SER A 67 4.34 -9.14 14.39
C SER A 67 4.39 -9.04 12.87
N LEU A 68 3.23 -8.91 12.22
CA LEU A 68 3.15 -8.75 10.76
C LEU A 68 3.84 -7.48 10.28
N PHE A 69 3.64 -6.37 11.00
CA PHE A 69 4.31 -5.11 10.70
C PHE A 69 5.81 -5.21 10.91
N THR A 70 6.25 -5.88 11.97
CA THR A 70 7.67 -6.10 12.25
C THR A 70 8.34 -6.87 11.10
N MET A 71 7.74 -7.95 10.64
CA MET A 71 8.26 -8.71 9.49
C MET A 71 8.22 -7.90 8.19
N ALA A 72 7.12 -7.21 7.91
CA ALA A 72 6.97 -6.39 6.72
C ALA A 72 7.92 -5.18 6.68
N LYS A 73 8.45 -4.74 7.84
CA LYS A 73 9.39 -3.63 7.96
C LYS A 73 10.72 -3.89 7.23
N ALA A 74 11.11 -5.16 7.10
CA ALA A 74 12.28 -5.55 6.31
C ALA A 74 12.12 -5.20 4.82
N MET A 75 10.88 -5.19 4.33
CA MET A 75 10.55 -4.94 2.93
C MET A 75 10.21 -3.47 2.66
N GLY A 76 9.93 -2.67 3.69
CA GLY A 76 9.56 -1.26 3.54
C GLY A 76 8.77 -0.70 4.73
N ILE A 77 7.95 0.32 4.51
CA ILE A 77 7.10 0.90 5.55
C ILE A 77 5.73 0.17 5.52
N PRO A 78 5.39 -0.63 6.54
CA PRO A 78 4.09 -1.30 6.59
C PRO A 78 2.97 -0.27 6.80
N LEU A 79 1.92 -0.37 5.99
CA LEU A 79 0.79 0.58 6.00
C LEU A 79 -0.50 -0.07 6.51
N HIS A 80 -0.79 -1.30 6.10
CA HIS A 80 -2.10 -1.91 6.34
C HIS A 80 -2.03 -3.44 6.33
N VAL A 81 -2.83 -4.11 7.17
CA VAL A 81 -3.05 -5.56 7.12
C VAL A 81 -4.45 -5.82 6.57
N VAL A 82 -4.61 -6.76 5.64
CA VAL A 82 -5.93 -7.11 5.09
C VAL A 82 -6.89 -7.58 6.20
N MET A 83 -8.12 -7.06 6.19
CA MET A 83 -9.15 -7.34 7.19
C MET A 83 -9.45 -8.84 7.38
N ALA A 84 -9.33 -9.66 6.33
CA ALA A 84 -9.51 -11.11 6.40
C ALA A 84 -8.45 -11.82 7.28
N THR A 85 -7.27 -11.21 7.40
CA THR A 85 -6.23 -11.64 8.34
C THR A 85 -6.62 -11.27 9.77
N ILE A 86 -7.09 -10.05 9.98
CA ILE A 86 -7.48 -9.54 11.31
C ILE A 86 -8.68 -10.32 11.87
N SER A 87 -9.65 -10.67 11.02
CA SER A 87 -10.80 -11.49 11.41
C SER A 87 -10.50 -12.99 11.50
N LYS A 88 -9.25 -13.42 11.25
CA LYS A 88 -8.81 -14.83 11.24
C LYS A 88 -9.65 -15.76 10.34
N SER A 89 -10.42 -15.19 9.41
CA SER A 89 -11.36 -15.93 8.57
C SER A 89 -10.69 -16.63 7.40
N ARG A 90 -9.48 -16.20 7.01
CA ARG A 90 -8.65 -16.83 5.97
C ARG A 90 -7.21 -16.98 6.45
N LEU A 91 -7.00 -17.95 7.35
CA LEU A 91 -5.71 -18.18 8.00
C LEU A 91 -4.57 -18.51 7.02
N SER A 92 -4.88 -18.93 5.79
CA SER A 92 -3.89 -19.28 4.76
C SER A 92 -3.35 -18.09 3.97
N PHE A 93 -3.93 -16.90 4.12
CA PHE A 93 -3.60 -15.73 3.29
C PHE A 93 -3.46 -14.46 4.12
N VAL A 94 -2.28 -14.29 4.73
CA VAL A 94 -1.92 -13.03 5.37
C VAL A 94 -1.33 -12.08 4.35
N LYS A 95 -1.92 -10.89 4.22
CA LYS A 95 -1.42 -9.85 3.32
C LYS A 95 -1.18 -8.54 4.06
N VAL A 96 0.00 -7.98 3.86
CA VAL A 96 0.39 -6.66 4.38
C VAL A 96 0.69 -5.74 3.20
N LYS A 97 0.09 -4.55 3.20
CA LYS A 97 0.42 -3.47 2.28
C LYS A 97 1.67 -2.76 2.79
N VAL A 98 2.67 -2.65 1.95
CA VAL A 98 3.97 -2.05 2.27
C VAL A 98 4.31 -0.98 1.23
N GLU A 99 4.79 0.15 1.71
CA GLU A 99 5.45 1.17 0.89
C GLU A 99 6.94 0.82 0.77
N VAL A 100 7.39 0.55 -0.45
CA VAL A 100 8.74 0.08 -0.78
C VAL A 100 9.43 1.15 -1.61
N ASP A 101 10.67 1.48 -1.27
CA ASP A 101 11.52 2.32 -2.10
C ASP A 101 12.37 1.44 -3.01
N LEU A 102 12.06 1.43 -4.31
CA LEU A 102 12.66 0.54 -5.30
C LEU A 102 14.13 0.87 -5.60
N LEU A 103 14.59 2.09 -5.29
CA LEU A 103 16.01 2.46 -5.44
C LEU A 103 16.79 2.30 -4.14
N LYS A 104 16.10 2.07 -3.02
CA LYS A 104 16.76 1.82 -1.76
C LYS A 104 17.31 0.40 -1.78
N ASN A 105 18.64 0.30 -1.82
CA ASN A 105 19.29 -0.99 -1.61
C ASN A 105 18.84 -1.55 -0.26
N PHE A 106 18.21 -2.72 -0.27
CA PHE A 106 18.08 -3.51 0.94
C PHE A 106 19.50 -3.86 1.36
N SER A 107 20.06 -3.13 2.33
CA SER A 107 21.27 -3.59 2.99
C SER A 107 20.92 -4.95 3.58
N ASN A 108 21.40 -6.01 2.93
CA ASN A 108 21.34 -7.37 3.47
C ASN A 108 21.78 -7.25 4.93
N GLY A 109 20.88 -7.57 5.86
CA GLY A 109 21.16 -7.46 7.28
C GLY A 109 22.45 -8.20 7.58
N SER A 110 23.52 -7.44 7.82
CA SER A 110 24.76 -7.97 8.35
C SER A 110 24.52 -8.23 9.84
N MET A 111 24.64 -9.52 10.18
CA MET A 111 24.66 -10.16 11.50
C MET A 111 23.32 -10.44 12.17
#